data_AF-A0AAD1RMU5-F1
#
_entry.id   AF-A0AAD1RMU5-F1
#
_cell.length_a   1.000
_cell.length_b   1.000
_cell.length_c   1.000
_cell.angle_alpha   90.00
_cell.angle_beta   90.00
_cell.angle_gamma   90.00
#
_symmetry.space_group_name_H-M   'P 1'
#
loop_
_entity.id
_entity.type
_entity.pdbx_description
1 polymer ?
#
loop_
_entity_poly.entity_id
_entity_poly.type
_entity_poly.pdbx_seq_one_letter_code
_entity_poly.pdbx_strand_id
1 'polypeptide(L)'
;MGGTKLTLSQDVRWNSVVGCFEQYIKNWPILMTVCEQNRDKIDDTVTAKILNIGLKRNVEHMLSILKPISEALNKIQKNSCFIADAVEVWKELSEHLKTELHMDRIKLQALKKRMGQVLSPANFLANIVNI
;
A
#
# COMPACT_ATOMS: atom_id res chain seq x y z
N MET A 1 2.68 -13.79 13.25
CA MET A 1 2.35 -15.11 12.67
C MET A 1 2.41 -14.99 11.17
N GLY A 2 3.53 -15.40 10.56
CA GLY A 2 3.81 -15.23 9.14
C GLY A 2 3.48 -16.50 8.37
N GLY A 3 2.32 -16.52 7.72
CA GLY A 3 2.02 -17.51 6.70
C GLY A 3 2.44 -16.99 5.33
N THR A 4 3.26 -17.75 4.60
CA THR A 4 3.67 -17.45 3.20
C THR A 4 2.58 -17.80 2.18
N LYS A 5 1.34 -17.98 2.65
CA LYS A 5 0.22 -18.41 1.80
C LYS A 5 -0.28 -17.21 1.00
N LEU A 6 -0.59 -17.41 -0.28
CA LEU A 6 -1.24 -16.38 -1.09
C LEU A 6 -2.58 -16.01 -0.44
N THR A 7 -2.68 -14.76 0.01
CA THR A 7 -3.89 -14.20 0.60
C THR A 7 -4.62 -13.37 -0.43
N LEU A 8 -5.91 -13.65 -0.63
CA LEU A 8 -6.76 -12.79 -1.44
C LEU A 8 -6.99 -11.48 -0.71
N SER A 9 -7.11 -10.38 -1.47
CA SER A 9 -7.61 -9.13 -0.93
C SER A 9 -9.02 -9.35 -0.39
N GLN A 10 -9.24 -8.96 0.86
CA GLN A 10 -10.56 -8.97 1.49
C GLN A 10 -11.04 -7.53 1.62
N ASP A 11 -12.22 -7.24 1.08
CA ASP A 11 -12.77 -5.87 1.01
C ASP A 11 -12.90 -5.19 2.38
N VAL A 12 -12.97 -5.95 3.46
CA VAL A 12 -13.17 -5.45 4.83
C VAL A 12 -11.89 -4.96 5.52
N ARG A 13 -10.69 -5.27 4.98
CA ARG A 13 -9.41 -4.89 5.61
C ARG A 13 -8.54 -4.13 4.62
N TRP A 14 -8.33 -2.84 4.90
CA TRP A 14 -7.51 -1.90 4.12
C TRP A 14 -6.12 -2.44 3.78
N ASN A 15 -5.50 -3.21 4.69
CA ASN A 15 -4.15 -3.76 4.51
C ASN A 15 -4.12 -5.09 3.75
N SER A 16 -5.28 -5.70 3.44
CA SER A 16 -5.32 -6.99 2.76
C SER A 16 -4.81 -6.91 1.33
N VAL A 17 -5.03 -5.78 0.64
CA VAL A 17 -4.52 -5.54 -0.71
C VAL A 17 -2.99 -5.43 -0.69
N VAL A 18 -2.43 -4.70 0.29
CA VAL A 18 -0.98 -4.59 0.48
C VAL A 18 -0.37 -5.97 0.74
N GLY A 19 -0.97 -6.75 1.65
CA GLY A 19 -0.54 -8.12 1.91
C GLY A 19 -0.64 -9.03 0.68
N CYS A 20 -1.71 -8.92 -0.11
CA CYS A 20 -1.87 -9.65 -1.36
C CYS A 20 -0.74 -9.34 -2.35
N PHE A 21 -0.45 -8.05 -2.57
CA PHE A 21 0.60 -7.60 -3.49
C PHE A 21 1.99 -8.01 -3.01
N GLU A 22 2.29 -7.90 -1.71
CA GLU A 22 3.55 -8.36 -1.13
C GLU A 22 3.75 -9.87 -1.33
N GLN A 23 2.72 -10.67 -1.07
CA GLN A 23 2.80 -12.12 -1.27
C GLN A 23 2.91 -12.48 -2.75
N TYR A 24 2.21 -11.76 -3.64
CA TYR A 24 2.32 -11.98 -5.08
C TYR A 24 3.74 -11.71 -5.58
N ILE A 25 4.35 -10.57 -5.22
CA ILE A 25 5.72 -10.23 -5.63
C ILE A 25 6.72 -11.23 -5.04
N LYS A 26 6.57 -11.58 -3.75
CA LYS A 26 7.46 -12.52 -3.07
C LYS A 26 7.43 -13.92 -3.68
N ASN A 27 6.23 -14.40 -4.04
CA ASN A 27 6.04 -15.74 -4.58
C ASN A 27 6.11 -15.77 -6.12
N TRP A 28 6.33 -14.64 -6.79
CA TRP A 28 6.40 -14.55 -8.26
C TRP A 28 7.35 -15.57 -8.91
N PRO A 29 8.60 -15.76 -8.43
CA PRO A 29 9.50 -16.76 -9.04
C PRO A 29 8.94 -18.18 -8.95
N ILE A 30 8.29 -18.51 -7.82
CA ILE A 30 7.67 -19.82 -7.60
C ILE A 30 6.47 -20.00 -8.54
N LEU A 31 5.64 -18.97 -8.68
CA LEU A 31 4.50 -18.97 -9.60
C LEU A 31 4.96 -19.19 -11.06
N MET A 32 6.02 -18.51 -11.46
CA MET A 32 6.60 -18.65 -12.81
C MET A 32 7.08 -20.09 -13.06
N THR A 33 7.86 -20.67 -12.14
CA THR A 33 8.32 -22.07 -12.24
C THR A 33 7.16 -23.06 -12.29
N VAL A 34 6.12 -22.87 -11.47
CA VAL A 34 4.93 -23.75 -11.45
C VAL A 34 4.18 -23.69 -12.78
N CYS A 35 4.02 -22.50 -13.36
CA CYS A 35 3.40 -22.29 -14.67
C CYS A 35 4.20 -22.94 -15.80
N GLU A 36 5.53 -22.86 -15.76
CA GLU A 36 6.40 -23.48 -16.77
C GLU A 36 6.35 -25.02 -16.68
N GLN A 37 6.37 -25.59 -15.47
CA GLN A 37 6.39 -27.04 -15.24
C GLN A 37 5.04 -27.73 -15.47
N ASN A 38 3.93 -27.00 -15.34
CA ASN A 38 2.57 -27.55 -15.43
C ASN A 38 1.76 -26.91 -16.56
N ARG A 39 2.43 -26.49 -17.62
CA ARG A 39 1.83 -25.75 -18.74
C ARG A 39 0.63 -26.47 -19.34
N ASP A 40 0.67 -27.80 -19.45
CA ASP A 40 -0.42 -28.60 -20.02
C ASP A 40 -1.66 -28.72 -19.11
N LYS A 41 -1.55 -28.31 -17.84
CA LYS A 41 -2.61 -28.41 -16.82
C LYS A 41 -3.17 -27.06 -16.37
N ILE A 42 -2.47 -25.96 -16.69
CA ILE A 42 -2.82 -24.62 -16.24
C ILE A 42 -3.38 -23.85 -17.44
N ASP A 43 -4.52 -23.19 -17.22
CA ASP A 43 -5.15 -22.33 -18.22
C ASP A 43 -4.18 -21.29 -18.79
N ASP A 44 -4.15 -21.17 -20.13
CA ASP A 44 -3.25 -20.28 -20.84
C ASP A 44 -3.44 -18.81 -20.46
N THR A 45 -4.66 -18.41 -20.08
CA THR A 45 -4.95 -17.05 -19.62
C THR A 45 -4.30 -16.76 -18.28
N VAL A 46 -4.30 -17.75 -17.37
CA VAL A 46 -3.64 -17.64 -16.05
C VAL A 46 -2.13 -17.58 -16.23
N THR A 47 -1.57 -18.46 -17.07
CA THR A 47 -0.15 -18.47 -17.41
C THR A 47 0.29 -17.15 -18.04
N ALA A 48 -0.49 -16.60 -18.99
CA ALA A 48 -0.19 -15.30 -19.61
C ALA A 48 -0.14 -14.15 -18.58
N LYS A 49 -1.00 -14.18 -17.55
CA LYS A 49 -0.97 -13.18 -16.47
C LYS A 49 0.27 -13.33 -15.57
N ILE A 50 0.63 -14.56 -15.21
CA ILE A 50 1.80 -14.85 -14.36
C ILE A 50 3.12 -14.65 -15.10
N LEU A 51 3.14 -14.67 -16.43
CA LEU A 51 4.35 -14.35 -17.20
C LEU A 51 4.43 -12.86 -17.59
N ASN A 52 3.38 -12.09 -17.29
CA ASN A 52 3.33 -10.67 -17.64
C ASN A 52 4.19 -9.84 -16.67
N ILE A 53 5.42 -9.54 -17.10
CA ILE A 53 6.35 -8.67 -16.35
C ILE A 53 5.78 -7.26 -16.18
N GLY A 54 4.99 -6.76 -17.13
CA GLY A 54 4.31 -5.47 -17.01
C GLY A 54 3.32 -5.45 -15.84
N LEU A 55 2.57 -6.54 -15.65
CA LEU A 55 1.69 -6.70 -14.49
C LEU A 55 2.49 -6.71 -13.18
N LYS A 56 3.59 -7.46 -13.11
CA LYS A 56 4.48 -7.47 -11.93
C LYS A 56 4.96 -6.05 -11.57
N ARG A 57 5.49 -5.32 -12.55
CA ARG A 57 5.96 -3.93 -12.35
C ARG A 57 4.85 -3.00 -11.89
N ASN A 58 3.65 -3.15 -12.45
CA ASN A 58 2.49 -2.36 -12.03
C ASN A 58 2.11 -2.66 -10.57
N VAL A 59 2.16 -3.93 -10.15
CA VAL A 59 1.91 -4.31 -8.76
C VAL A 59 2.99 -3.77 -7.83
N GLU A 60 4.27 -3.83 -8.23
CA GLU A 60 5.40 -3.23 -7.47
C GLU A 60 5.21 -1.72 -7.28
N HIS A 61 4.86 -1.00 -8.35
CA HIS A 61 4.58 0.43 -8.28
C HIS A 61 3.33 0.75 -7.46
N MET A 62 2.25 -0.03 -7.56
CA MET A 62 1.09 0.16 -6.69
C MET A 62 1.44 -0.10 -5.23
N LEU A 63 2.29 -1.08 -4.95
CA LEU A 63 2.73 -1.40 -3.60
C LEU A 63 3.57 -0.27 -2.98
N SER A 64 4.43 0.40 -3.75
CA SER A 64 5.22 1.55 -3.24
C SER A 64 4.33 2.70 -2.78
N ILE A 65 3.14 2.85 -3.36
CA ILE A 65 2.14 3.85 -2.96
C ILE A 65 1.28 3.36 -1.79
N LEU A 66 0.76 2.13 -1.85
CA LEU A 66 -0.22 1.62 -0.88
C LEU A 66 0.39 1.23 0.46
N LYS A 67 1.63 0.75 0.46
CA LYS A 67 2.33 0.34 1.68
C LYS A 67 2.50 1.48 2.71
N PRO A 68 3.06 2.65 2.35
CA PRO A 68 3.16 3.77 3.30
C PRO A 68 1.79 4.27 3.77
N ILE A 69 0.73 4.19 2.93
CA ILE A 69 -0.65 4.49 3.36
C ILE A 69 -1.12 3.49 4.43
N SER A 70 -0.92 2.19 4.21
CA SER A 70 -1.25 1.13 5.17
C SER A 70 -0.51 1.31 6.50
N GLU A 71 0.79 1.65 6.45
CA GLU A 71 1.60 1.92 7.64
C GLU A 71 1.10 3.16 8.40
N ALA A 72 0.79 4.24 7.70
CA ALA A 72 0.22 5.46 8.30
C ALA A 72 -1.14 5.19 8.97
N LEU A 73 -2.01 4.40 8.32
CA LEU A 73 -3.28 3.96 8.90
C LEU A 73 -3.07 3.16 10.17
N ASN A 74 -2.12 2.20 10.18
CA ASN A 74 -1.80 1.42 11.36
C ASN A 74 -1.29 2.29 12.53
N LYS A 75 -0.50 3.33 12.24
CA LYS A 75 -0.05 4.29 13.26
C LYS A 75 -1.24 5.05 13.87
N ILE A 76 -2.10 5.62 13.04
CA ILE A 76 -3.27 6.42 13.48
C ILE A 76 -4.31 5.58 14.22
N GLN A 77 -4.53 4.34 13.79
CA GLN A 77 -5.52 3.45 14.40
C GLN A 77 -5.01 2.75 15.66
N LYS A 78 -3.75 2.96 16.05
CA LYS A 78 -3.20 2.38 17.27
C LYS A 78 -3.87 3.02 18.48
N ASN A 79 -4.23 2.22 19.48
CA ASN A 79 -4.86 2.70 20.74
C ASN A 79 -4.03 3.74 21.51
N SER A 80 -2.74 3.86 21.20
CA SER A 80 -1.82 4.82 21.82
C SER A 80 -1.56 6.06 20.95
N CYS A 81 -2.31 6.26 19.87
CA CYS A 81 -2.15 7.42 18.99
C CYS A 81 -2.92 8.62 19.57
N PHE A 82 -2.21 9.72 19.79
CA PHE A 82 -2.81 10.98 20.20
C PHE A 82 -3.20 11.82 18.98
N ILE A 83 -4.05 12.83 19.22
CA ILE A 83 -4.49 13.79 18.19
C ILE A 83 -3.29 14.55 17.58
N ALA A 84 -2.24 14.78 18.37
CA ALA A 84 -0.98 15.39 17.95
C ALA A 84 -0.23 14.51 16.93
N ASP A 85 -0.11 13.20 17.21
CA ASP A 85 0.63 12.25 16.37
C ASP A 85 0.08 12.17 14.94
N ALA A 86 -1.22 12.41 14.76
CA ALA A 86 -1.85 12.43 13.45
C ALA A 86 -1.18 13.45 12.51
N VAL A 87 -0.74 14.61 13.02
CA VAL A 87 -0.06 15.64 12.20
C VAL A 87 1.26 15.11 11.66
N GLU A 88 2.08 14.51 12.51
CA GLU A 88 3.38 13.96 12.10
C GLU A 88 3.22 12.77 11.15
N VAL A 89 2.26 11.87 11.41
CA VAL A 89 1.99 10.73 10.52
C VAL A 89 1.55 11.21 9.12
N TRP A 90 0.68 12.22 9.04
CA TRP A 90 0.27 12.78 7.74
C TRP A 90 1.41 13.50 7.02
N LYS A 91 2.30 14.17 7.76
CA LYS A 91 3.48 14.85 7.21
C LYS A 91 4.47 13.84 6.64
N GLU A 92 4.82 12.79 7.40
CA GLU A 92 5.67 11.69 6.93
C GLU A 92 5.10 11.03 5.67
N LEU A 93 3.80 10.68 5.70
CA LEU A 93 3.12 10.08 4.56
C LEU A 93 3.15 10.99 3.33
N SER A 94 2.93 12.29 3.54
CA SER A 94 2.93 13.28 2.46
C SER A 94 4.30 13.37 1.79
N GLU A 95 5.40 13.43 2.55
CA GLU A 95 6.75 13.50 1.96
C GLU A 95 7.12 12.23 1.19
N HIS A 96 6.77 11.06 1.72
CA HIS A 96 6.98 9.80 1.02
C HIS A 96 6.20 9.76 -0.30
N LEU A 97 4.90 10.05 -0.26
CA LEU A 97 4.05 10.01 -1.45
C LEU A 97 4.37 11.10 -2.46
N LYS A 98 4.88 12.27 -2.06
CA LYS A 98 5.37 13.30 -3.00
C LYS A 98 6.52 12.78 -3.85
N THR A 99 7.39 11.96 -3.27
CA THR A 99 8.53 11.37 -3.97
C THR A 99 8.06 10.32 -4.97
N GLU A 100 7.22 9.38 -4.53
CA GLU A 100 6.68 8.32 -5.39
C GLU A 100 5.76 8.88 -6.50
N LEU A 101 4.96 9.90 -6.20
CA LEU A 101 3.95 10.46 -7.10
C LEU A 101 4.39 11.76 -7.78
N HIS A 102 5.68 12.07 -7.85
CA HIS A 102 6.20 13.36 -8.34
C HIS A 102 5.67 13.77 -9.73
N MET A 103 5.35 12.80 -10.60
CA MET A 103 4.75 13.04 -11.92
C MET A 103 3.21 13.02 -11.93
N ASP A 104 2.56 12.46 -10.90
CA ASP A 104 1.11 12.25 -10.85
C ASP A 104 0.41 13.40 -10.10
N ARG A 105 0.24 14.53 -10.80
CA ARG A 105 -0.36 15.75 -10.24
C ARG A 105 -1.78 15.51 -9.70
N ILE A 106 -2.55 14.60 -10.30
CA ILE A 106 -3.92 14.30 -9.88
C ILE A 106 -3.91 13.64 -8.51
N LYS A 107 -3.07 12.61 -8.31
CA LYS A 107 -2.97 11.96 -7.00
C LYS A 107 -2.34 12.86 -5.94
N LEU A 108 -1.37 13.69 -6.31
CA LEU A 108 -0.82 14.70 -5.39
C LEU A 108 -1.88 15.70 -4.92
N GLN A 109 -2.76 16.15 -5.82
CA GLN A 109 -3.87 17.02 -5.45
C GLN A 109 -4.89 16.30 -4.56
N ALA A 110 -5.19 15.04 -4.86
CA ALA A 110 -6.07 14.21 -4.03
C ALA A 110 -5.49 14.02 -2.62
N LEU A 111 -4.19 13.80 -2.49
CA LEU A 111 -3.48 13.69 -1.22
C LEU A 111 -3.60 14.97 -0.39
N LYS A 112 -3.29 16.13 -1.00
CA LYS A 112 -3.45 17.44 -0.34
C LYS A 112 -4.88 17.69 0.12
N LYS A 113 -5.86 17.37 -0.75
CA LYS A 113 -7.29 17.50 -0.44
C LYS A 113 -7.68 16.61 0.75
N ARG A 114 -7.24 15.35 0.78
CA ARG A 114 -7.51 14.43 1.90
C ARG A 114 -6.88 14.92 3.20
N MET A 115 -5.63 15.36 3.17
CA MET A 115 -4.96 15.90 4.36
C MET A 115 -5.73 17.12 4.92
N GLY A 116 -6.20 18.03 4.07
CA GLY A 116 -7.00 19.19 4.50
C GLY A 116 -8.42 18.86 4.98
N GLN A 117 -8.96 17.67 4.66
CA GLN A 117 -10.23 17.19 5.20
C GLN A 117 -10.10 16.59 6.60
N VAL A 118 -8.92 16.06 6.93
CA VAL A 118 -8.68 15.28 8.15
C VAL A 118 -8.00 16.13 9.22
N LEU A 119 -7.03 16.97 8.84
CA LEU A 119 -6.32 17.83 9.78
C LEU A 119 -7.08 19.13 10.00
N SER A 120 -7.39 19.40 11.26
CA SER A 120 -8.05 20.63 11.72
C SER A 120 -7.10 21.49 12.56
N PRO A 121 -7.43 22.77 12.83
CA PRO A 121 -6.67 23.60 13.77
C PRO A 121 -6.44 22.95 15.14
N ALA A 122 -7.37 22.12 15.62
CA ALA A 122 -7.22 21.39 16.87
C ALA A 122 -6.08 20.35 16.82
N ASN A 123 -5.89 19.69 15.67
CA ASN A 123 -4.76 18.76 15.48
C ASN A 123 -3.42 19.50 15.55
N PHE A 124 -3.32 20.65 14.87
CA PHE A 124 -2.11 21.46 14.89
C PHE A 124 -1.83 22.04 16.28
N LEU A 125 -2.86 22.51 16.99
CA LEU A 125 -2.73 22.99 18.36
C LEU A 125 -2.25 21.89 19.30
N ALA A 126 -2.84 20.69 19.21
CA ALA A 126 -2.41 19.53 19.98
C ALA A 126 -0.95 19.19 19.70
N ASN A 127 -0.52 19.23 18.44
CA ASN A 127 0.88 18.97 18.07
C ASN A 127 1.86 20.00 18.64
N ILE A 128 1.47 21.27 18.67
CA ILE A 128 2.30 22.36 19.20
C ILE A 128 2.42 22.30 20.73
N VAL A 129 1.36 21.88 21.42
CA VAL A 129 1.34 21.80 22.90
C VAL A 129 1.97 20.50 23.41
N ASN A 130 2.11 19.48 22.57
CA ASN A 130 2.73 18.19 22.87
C ASN A 130 4.28 18.21 22.74
N ILE A 131 4.90 19.40 22.79
CA ILE A 131 6.36 19.61 22.77
C ILE A 131 6.91 19.57 24.20
#